data_AF-A0A941HTK2-F1
#
_entry.id   AF-A0A941HTK2-F1
#
_cell.length_a   1.000
_cell.length_b   1.000
_cell.length_c   1.000
_cell.angle_alpha   90.00
_cell.angle_beta   90.00
_cell.angle_gamma   90.00
#
_symmetry.space_group_name_H-M   'P 1'
#
loop_
_entity.id
_entity.type
_entity.pdbx_description
1 polymer ?
#
loop_
_entity_poly.entity_id
_entity_poly.type
_entity_poly.pdbx_seq_one_letter_code
_entity_poly.pdbx_strand_id
1 'polypeptide(L)'
;MTKPLSLDEAASIWEWTKERRDTFNETDLAELRNGNRDIPSWSDYRIGFHIMQEFLKNNPNVSIEEWTFMDSDEIIKKSRFVD
;
A
#
# COMPACT_ATOMS: atom_id res chain seq x y z
N MET A 1 -3.05 12.48 -13.38
CA MET A 1 -2.83 12.49 -11.91
C MET A 1 -3.67 11.39 -11.31
N THR A 2 -3.07 10.46 -10.57
CA THR A 2 -3.81 9.46 -9.79
C THR A 2 -4.56 10.19 -8.69
N LYS A 3 -5.88 10.01 -8.63
CA LYS A 3 -6.68 10.55 -7.51
C LYS A 3 -6.29 9.79 -6.23
N PRO A 4 -6.27 10.44 -5.06
CA PRO A 4 -6.18 9.74 -3.78
C PRO A 4 -7.22 8.62 -3.74
N LEU A 5 -6.84 7.43 -3.27
CA LEU A 5 -7.79 6.35 -3.04
C LEU A 5 -8.84 6.82 -2.02
N SER A 6 -10.11 6.50 -2.26
CA SER A 6 -11.09 6.52 -1.17
C SER A 6 -10.72 5.45 -0.13
N LEU A 7 -11.23 5.58 1.10
CA LEU A 7 -11.02 4.57 2.14
C LEU A 7 -11.54 3.19 1.69
N ASP A 8 -12.71 3.15 1.03
CA ASP A 8 -13.31 1.90 0.54
C ASP A 8 -12.49 1.24 -0.58
N GLU A 9 -11.91 2.04 -1.49
CA GLU A 9 -11.01 1.52 -2.52
C GLU A 9 -9.73 0.96 -1.87
N ALA A 10 -9.15 1.69 -0.91
CA ALA A 10 -7.93 1.27 -0.23
C ALA A 10 -8.14 -0.02 0.57
N ALA A 11 -9.28 -0.15 1.26
CA ALA A 11 -9.66 -1.37 1.98
C ALA A 11 -9.85 -2.56 1.02
N SER A 12 -10.51 -2.35 -0.12
CA SER A 12 -10.72 -3.42 -1.12
C SER A 12 -9.39 -3.94 -1.69
N ILE A 13 -8.47 -3.03 -2.00
CA ILE A 13 -7.13 -3.41 -2.48
C ILE A 13 -6.36 -4.13 -1.36
N TRP A 14 -6.42 -3.63 -0.12
CA TRP A 14 -5.74 -4.25 1.02
C TRP A 14 -6.22 -5.67 1.30
N GLU A 15 -7.54 -5.90 1.31
CA GLU A 15 -8.11 -7.23 1.51
C GLU A 15 -7.64 -8.24 0.46
N TRP A 16 -7.45 -7.77 -0.78
CA TRP A 16 -6.90 -8.60 -1.85
C TRP A 16 -5.40 -8.87 -1.65
N THR A 17 -4.60 -7.89 -1.21
CA THR A 17 -3.14 -8.01 -1.11
C THR A 17 -2.63 -8.64 0.19
N LYS A 18 -3.33 -8.52 1.32
CA LYS A 18 -2.78 -8.82 2.64
C LYS A 18 -2.27 -10.27 2.82
N GLU A 19 -2.93 -11.23 2.19
CA GLU A 19 -2.55 -12.66 2.21
C GLU A 19 -1.50 -13.03 1.14
N ARG A 20 -1.28 -12.13 0.17
CA ARG A 20 -0.37 -12.32 -0.98
C ARG A 20 0.97 -11.61 -0.81
N ARG A 21 1.04 -10.64 0.11
CA ARG A 21 2.15 -9.68 0.24
C ARG A 21 3.51 -10.31 0.52
N ASP A 22 3.54 -11.49 1.13
CA ASP A 22 4.77 -12.20 1.50
C ASP A 22 5.22 -13.21 0.42
N THR A 23 4.54 -13.23 -0.72
CA THR A 23 4.85 -14.15 -1.82
C THR A 23 5.23 -13.39 -3.09
N PHE A 24 6.18 -13.92 -3.84
CA PHE A 24 6.49 -13.41 -5.17
C PHE A 24 5.77 -14.26 -6.22
N ASN A 25 4.67 -13.73 -6.76
CA ASN A 25 3.89 -14.35 -7.83
C ASN A 25 3.69 -13.35 -8.97
N GLU A 26 4.15 -13.71 -10.18
CA GLU A 26 4.09 -12.83 -11.36
C GLU A 26 2.64 -12.48 -11.77
N THR A 27 1.70 -13.39 -11.58
CA THR A 27 0.29 -13.15 -11.87
C THR A 27 -0.30 -12.15 -10.87
N ASP A 28 -0.02 -12.30 -9.58
CA ASP A 28 -0.49 -11.36 -8.57
C ASP A 28 0.06 -9.94 -8.80
N LEU A 29 1.34 -9.85 -9.19
CA LEU A 29 1.96 -8.57 -9.57
C LEU A 29 1.30 -7.95 -10.81
N ALA A 30 1.02 -8.76 -11.84
CA ALA A 30 0.32 -8.31 -13.04
C ALA A 30 -1.11 -7.85 -12.75
N GLU A 31 -1.83 -8.54 -11.86
CA GLU A 31 -3.18 -8.15 -11.43
C GLU A 31 -3.18 -6.87 -10.59
N LEU A 32 -2.19 -6.68 -9.71
CA LEU A 32 -2.04 -5.42 -8.98
C LEU A 32 -1.76 -4.23 -9.90
N ARG A 33 -0.98 -4.47 -10.96
CA ARG A 33 -0.64 -3.43 -11.93
C ARG A 33 -1.79 -3.11 -12.86
N ASN A 34 -2.38 -4.12 -13.47
CA ASN A 34 -3.38 -3.97 -14.53
C ASN A 34 -4.82 -3.94 -14.02
N GLY A 35 -5.03 -4.30 -12.75
CA GLY A 35 -6.35 -4.53 -12.19
C GLY A 35 -6.89 -5.90 -12.56
N ASN A 36 -7.95 -6.31 -11.87
CA ASN A 36 -8.72 -7.51 -12.15
C ASN A 36 -10.22 -7.21 -11.87
N ARG A 37 -11.04 -8.25 -11.67
CA ARG A 37 -12.46 -8.08 -11.35
C ARG A 37 -12.74 -7.49 -9.95
N ASP A 38 -11.77 -7.58 -9.04
CA ASP A 38 -11.87 -7.26 -7.63
C ASP A 38 -11.16 -5.92 -7.29
N ILE A 39 -10.07 -5.58 -8.00
CA ILE A 39 -9.26 -4.37 -7.76
C ILE A 39 -9.02 -3.56 -9.05
N PRO A 40 -8.94 -2.21 -8.96
CA PRO A 40 -8.67 -1.36 -10.12
C PRO A 40 -7.21 -1.47 -10.59
N SER A 41 -6.92 -0.99 -11.81
CA SER A 41 -5.56 -0.84 -12.28
C SER A 41 -4.74 0.11 -11.40
N TRP A 42 -3.41 -0.07 -11.40
CA TRP A 42 -2.45 0.70 -10.60
C TRP A 42 -2.63 0.54 -9.08
N SER A 43 -3.23 -0.56 -8.65
CA SER A 43 -3.44 -0.85 -7.24
C SER A 43 -2.12 -0.97 -6.49
N ASP A 44 -1.08 -1.53 -7.12
CA ASP A 44 0.30 -1.58 -6.61
C ASP A 44 0.81 -0.21 -6.12
N TYR A 45 0.78 0.78 -7.01
CA TYR A 45 1.30 2.11 -6.74
C TYR A 45 0.36 2.90 -5.84
N ARG A 46 -0.95 2.82 -6.07
CA ARG A 46 -1.94 3.61 -5.34
C ARG A 46 -1.98 3.23 -3.86
N ILE A 47 -1.94 1.93 -3.53
CA ILE A 47 -1.98 1.50 -2.12
C ILE A 47 -0.67 1.84 -1.40
N GLY A 48 0.49 1.59 -2.03
CA GLY A 48 1.78 1.96 -1.45
C GLY A 48 1.90 3.46 -1.21
N PHE A 49 1.44 4.28 -2.16
CA PHE A 49 1.39 5.74 -2.00
C PHE A 49 0.51 6.15 -0.80
N HIS A 50 -0.68 5.55 -0.66
CA HIS A 50 -1.59 5.87 0.43
C HIS A 50 -1.01 5.47 1.80
N ILE A 51 -0.42 4.27 1.91
CA ILE A 51 0.29 3.81 3.13
C ILE A 51 1.38 4.81 3.52
N MET A 52 2.20 5.24 2.55
CA MET A 52 3.29 6.19 2.83
C MET A 52 2.77 7.57 3.22
N GLN A 53 1.64 8.04 2.67
CA GLN A 53 1.03 9.30 3.09
C GLN A 53 0.58 9.25 4.56
N GLU A 54 -0.14 8.19 4.97
CA GLU A 54 -0.57 8.05 6.37
C GLU A 54 0.61 7.80 7.31
N PHE A 55 1.64 7.05 6.88
CA PHE A 55 2.87 6.89 7.63
C PHE A 55 3.57 8.24 7.91
N LEU A 56 3.81 9.05 6.89
CA LEU A 56 4.51 10.33 7.06
C LEU A 56 3.69 11.34 7.89
N LYS A 57 2.36 11.30 7.74
CA LYS A 57 1.44 12.10 8.57
C LYS A 57 1.48 11.72 10.05
N ASN A 58 1.59 10.42 10.34
CA ASN A 58 1.64 9.90 11.70
C ASN A 58 3.06 9.92 12.32
N ASN A 59 4.10 10.08 11.51
CA ASN A 59 5.50 10.06 11.92
C ASN A 59 6.25 11.29 11.36
N PRO A 60 5.85 12.53 11.68
CA PRO A 60 6.34 13.74 10.99
C PRO A 60 7.84 14.03 11.17
N ASN A 61 8.48 13.41 12.16
CA ASN A 61 9.90 13.59 12.46
C ASN A 61 10.80 12.49 11.88
N VAL A 62 10.23 11.49 11.21
CA VAL A 62 11.03 10.42 10.58
C VAL A 62 11.78 10.99 9.39
N SER A 63 13.09 10.80 9.37
CA SER A 63 13.94 11.23 8.26
C SER A 63 13.76 10.33 7.05
N ILE A 64 14.18 10.83 5.88
CA ILE A 64 14.17 10.04 4.64
C ILE A 64 15.01 8.77 4.79
N GLU A 65 16.19 8.89 5.38
CA GLU A 65 17.10 7.76 5.60
C GLU A 65 16.43 6.69 6.47
N GLU A 66 15.80 7.08 7.58
CA GLU A 66 15.15 6.15 8.50
C GLU A 66 14.02 5.35 7.83
N TRP A 67 13.09 6.00 7.13
CA TRP A 67 11.97 5.25 6.52
C TRP A 67 12.38 4.49 5.26
N THR A 68 13.44 4.91 4.56
CA THR A 68 13.95 4.21 3.37
C THR A 68 14.49 2.82 3.72
N PHE A 69 15.09 2.68 4.91
CA PHE A 69 15.63 1.40 5.40
C PHE A 69 14.72 0.69 6.41
N MET A 70 13.52 1.22 6.64
CA MET A 70 12.54 0.61 7.55
C MET A 70 11.89 -0.61 6.90
N ASP A 71 11.64 -1.64 7.71
CA ASP A 71 10.90 -2.82 7.26
C ASP A 71 9.47 -2.45 6.83
N SER A 72 8.97 -3.08 5.77
CA SER A 72 7.64 -2.78 5.23
C SER A 72 6.51 -3.05 6.22
N ASP A 73 6.60 -4.11 7.04
CA ASP A 73 5.58 -4.40 8.06
C ASP A 73 5.62 -3.33 9.17
N GLU A 74 6.80 -2.78 9.47
CA GLU A 74 6.93 -1.67 10.42
C GLU A 74 6.31 -0.37 9.87
N ILE A 75 6.52 -0.08 8.58
CA ILE A 75 5.86 1.04 7.88
C ILE A 75 4.33 0.88 7.96
N ILE A 76 3.80 -0.29 7.61
CA ILE A 76 2.36 -0.57 7.64
C ILE A 76 1.81 -0.38 9.06
N LYS A 77 2.46 -0.95 10.07
CA LYS A 77 2.05 -0.81 11.48
C LYS A 77 2.05 0.65 11.95
N LYS A 78 3.09 1.41 11.63
CA LYS A 78 3.21 2.83 12.03
C LYS A 78 2.34 3.77 11.21
N SER A 79 1.86 3.34 10.04
CA SER A 79 0.94 4.11 9.21
C SER A 79 -0.48 4.16 9.78
N ARG A 80 -0.89 3.16 10.59
CA ARG A 80 -2.30 2.98 11.02
C ARG A 80 -3.27 2.94 9.83
N PHE A 81 -2.77 2.46 8.68
CA PHE A 81 -3.55 2.32 7.46
C PHE A 81 -4.70 1.32 7.61
N VAL A 82 -4.48 0.29 8.43
CA VAL A 82 -5.43 -0.77 8.74
C VAL A 82 -5.37 -1.02 10.25
N ASP A 83 -6.38 -0.52 10.95
CA ASP A 83 -6.70 -0.87 12.35
C ASP A 83 -7.77 -1.96 12.37
#